data_AF-A0A4U6TVN4-F1
#
_entry.id   AF-A0A4U6TVN4-F1
#
_cell.length_a   1.000
_cell.length_b   1.000
_cell.length_c   1.000
_cell.angle_alpha   90.00
_cell.angle_beta   90.00
_cell.angle_gamma   90.00
#
_symmetry.space_group_name_H-M   'P 1'
#
loop_
_entity.id
_entity.type
_entity.pdbx_description
1 polymer ?
#
loop_
_entity_poly.entity_id
_entity_poly.type
_entity_poly.pdbx_seq_one_letter_code
_entity_poly.pdbx_strand_id
1 'polypeptide(L)'
;MRYAAAKKGFFAAVFPVPPPNPDRRRRRRLREHATAARSNHPLSADTPSSFLSPRTNHCFWFLCGRPMAKRLAAAEKEVLVEVVRFTQKNGLKGSDGAWKDFLARNDRKFGASVSDPRKRSRDVLLAFLQTFSKDFQKYFGKLVKRQKERSDVQQHMNDFPDQVSPEQKLVQLTAEHPEYRKNYCFPSYQEGWKVLRIGDVSSLVSSSAMLAIDCEMVLCHDGTEAVVRVCVVDNNLEVKLDTLVNPSKAITDYRTHITGVSKKDLEGVTSSLVDVQKSLKRILSKGKILIGHSLYRDLCALKIDCSQVIDTAYIFKYANLPTTASASLNSLCKSVLGYSVQEEGEPHNCLKDAEAAMNLVLAKLKHGFNDPIEVAVSSVITESDSLKLLAHRIPVHLPCQELCKVFSGNPSIDDKIDSRIRGEFYSTCILFNEIDEVEKAFEALDGQMTKDSGGRLQKHVLMKRDNGDVVNFYVRKMVYSSQPNQFEVPKKRPQPTEDAEPKKEHADGDQQKKKRKSKKHVN
;
A
#
# COMPACT_ATOMS: atom_id res chain seq x y z
N MET A 1 -11.49 -15.16 63.23
CA MET A 1 -12.18 -16.30 62.60
C MET A 1 -11.87 -16.22 61.09
N ARG A 2 -10.78 -16.76 60.53
CA ARG A 2 -10.36 -18.17 60.32
C ARG A 2 -11.48 -19.09 59.81
N TYR A 3 -11.43 -19.41 58.51
CA TYR A 3 -11.73 -20.69 57.85
C TYR A 3 -11.45 -20.50 56.33
N ALA A 4 -10.91 -21.41 55.54
CA ALA A 4 -9.92 -22.47 55.70
C ALA A 4 -9.46 -22.82 54.27
N ALA A 5 -8.17 -23.10 54.11
CA ALA A 5 -7.58 -23.56 52.86
C ALA A 5 -7.94 -25.04 52.59
N ALA A 6 -8.28 -25.36 51.35
CA ALA A 6 -8.37 -26.74 50.85
C ALA A 6 -7.35 -26.93 49.72
N LYS A 7 -6.21 -27.55 50.06
CA LYS A 7 -5.30 -28.19 49.12
C LYS A 7 -5.94 -29.48 48.61
N LYS A 8 -6.03 -29.65 47.30
CA LYS A 8 -6.09 -30.98 46.66
C LYS A 8 -5.07 -31.01 45.55
N GLY A 9 -4.04 -31.84 45.76
CA GLY A 9 -3.08 -32.20 44.74
C GLY A 9 -3.70 -33.14 43.72
N PHE A 10 -3.23 -33.05 42.48
CA PHE A 10 -3.44 -34.08 41.48
C PHE A 10 -2.09 -34.53 40.93
N PHE A 11 -1.97 -35.86 40.87
CA PHE A 11 -0.81 -36.64 40.49
C PHE A 11 -0.32 -36.33 39.09
N ALA A 12 1.00 -36.24 38.94
CA ALA A 12 1.68 -36.33 37.65
C ALA A 12 1.59 -37.77 37.12
N ALA A 13 0.86 -37.98 36.03
CA ALA A 13 0.94 -39.21 35.26
C ALA A 13 2.18 -39.14 34.34
N VAL A 14 3.20 -39.92 34.71
CA VAL A 14 4.37 -40.20 33.87
C VAL A 14 3.93 -41.17 32.77
N PHE A 15 3.90 -40.71 31.51
CA PHE A 15 3.78 -41.60 30.36
C PHE A 15 5.17 -42.03 29.89
N PRO A 16 5.38 -43.31 29.55
CA PRO A 16 6.68 -43.84 29.16
C PRO A 16 7.13 -43.34 27.77
N VAL A 17 8.41 -43.02 27.68
CA VAL A 17 9.14 -42.71 26.45
C VAL A 17 9.24 -43.98 25.58
N PRO A 18 8.86 -43.95 24.29
CA PRO A 18 9.05 -45.09 23.39
C PRO A 18 10.54 -45.28 23.03
N PRO A 19 11.01 -46.54 22.86
CA PRO A 19 12.42 -46.82 22.54
C PRO A 19 12.79 -46.36 21.11
N PRO A 20 14.08 -46.07 20.85
CA PRO A 20 14.55 -45.62 19.55
C PRO A 20 14.50 -46.74 18.49
N ASN A 21 13.89 -46.44 17.35
CA ASN A 21 13.76 -47.32 16.20
C ASN A 21 15.13 -47.60 15.53
N PRO A 22 15.58 -48.86 15.40
CA PRO A 22 16.88 -49.20 14.85
C PRO A 22 16.80 -49.43 13.33
N ASP A 23 16.74 -48.37 12.53
CA ASP A 23 16.92 -48.52 11.08
C ASP A 23 17.67 -47.36 10.40
N ARG A 24 18.85 -47.05 10.97
CA ARG A 24 19.88 -46.21 10.35
C ARG A 24 21.25 -46.89 10.40
N ARG A 25 21.34 -48.16 9.99
CA ARG A 25 22.63 -48.86 9.77
C ARG A 25 22.59 -49.84 8.58
N ARG A 26 21.97 -49.46 7.46
CA ARG A 26 22.22 -50.12 6.15
C ARG A 26 22.11 -49.11 5.00
N ARG A 27 23.13 -48.26 4.84
CA ARG A 27 23.48 -47.53 3.59
C ARG A 27 24.73 -46.66 3.81
N ARG A 28 25.79 -47.28 4.35
CA ARG A 28 27.13 -46.69 4.40
C ARG A 28 28.16 -47.81 4.58
N ARG A 29 28.28 -48.66 3.56
CA ARG A 29 29.35 -49.65 3.32
C ARG A 29 28.98 -50.34 2.02
N LEU A 30 29.50 -49.81 0.92
CA LEU A 30 29.76 -50.47 -0.37
C LEU A 30 30.24 -49.37 -1.33
N ARG A 31 31.40 -49.60 -1.93
CA ARG A 31 32.15 -48.76 -2.90
C ARG A 31 33.22 -47.83 -2.33
N GLU A 32 34.20 -48.45 -1.68
CA GLU A 32 35.62 -48.20 -1.96
C GLU A 32 36.26 -49.55 -2.31
N HIS A 33 37.24 -49.53 -3.22
CA HIS A 33 38.02 -50.63 -3.83
C HIS A 33 37.48 -51.31 -5.11
N ALA A 34 38.00 -50.83 -6.25
CA ALA A 34 38.58 -51.60 -7.36
C ALA A 34 39.15 -50.57 -8.39
N THR A 35 40.42 -50.17 -8.24
CA THR A 35 41.61 -50.65 -8.99
C THR A 35 41.76 -50.14 -10.43
N ALA A 36 42.99 -49.72 -10.70
CA ALA A 36 43.50 -49.05 -11.88
C ALA A 36 43.63 -49.94 -13.12
N ALA A 37 43.60 -49.33 -14.31
CA ALA A 37 44.38 -49.77 -15.48
C ALA A 37 44.62 -48.58 -16.43
N ARG A 38 45.89 -48.48 -16.88
CA ARG A 38 46.45 -47.52 -17.84
C ARG A 38 46.32 -48.01 -19.30
N SER A 39 46.25 -47.09 -20.26
CA SER A 39 46.95 -47.13 -21.58
C SER A 39 46.63 -45.84 -22.37
N ASN A 40 47.56 -44.89 -22.53
CA ASN A 40 48.50 -44.68 -23.65
C ASN A 40 47.86 -44.28 -25.03
N HIS A 41 47.97 -42.97 -25.36
CA HIS A 41 48.35 -42.24 -26.62
C HIS A 41 48.25 -42.89 -28.03
N PRO A 42 48.22 -42.13 -29.17
CA PRO A 42 48.94 -40.85 -29.43
C PRO A 42 48.26 -39.77 -30.34
N LEU A 43 49.07 -38.73 -30.62
CA LEU A 43 48.92 -37.46 -31.35
C LEU A 43 48.80 -37.55 -32.89
N SER A 44 48.23 -36.50 -33.52
CA SER A 44 48.60 -35.88 -34.84
C SER A 44 47.59 -34.73 -35.13
N ALA A 45 47.90 -33.42 -35.09
CA ALA A 45 48.60 -32.55 -36.06
C ALA A 45 47.90 -32.43 -37.45
N ASP A 46 47.28 -31.26 -37.73
CA ASP A 46 47.58 -30.36 -38.88
C ASP A 46 46.47 -29.32 -39.23
N THR A 47 46.91 -28.08 -39.44
CA THR A 47 46.25 -26.82 -39.93
C THR A 47 45.99 -26.82 -41.47
N PRO A 48 45.35 -25.83 -42.17
CA PRO A 48 45.27 -24.39 -41.87
C PRO A 48 44.01 -23.55 -42.27
N SER A 49 43.98 -22.34 -41.70
CA SER A 49 43.45 -21.03 -42.14
C SER A 49 42.28 -20.89 -43.13
N SER A 50 41.29 -20.07 -42.75
CA SER A 50 40.92 -18.89 -43.56
C SER A 50 40.23 -17.81 -42.72
N PHE A 51 40.54 -16.56 -43.11
CA PHE A 51 40.15 -15.28 -42.52
C PHE A 51 38.63 -15.07 -42.44
N LEU A 52 38.15 -14.41 -41.37
CA LEU A 52 37.16 -13.32 -41.43
C LEU A 52 37.06 -12.60 -40.06
N SER A 53 36.95 -11.28 -40.14
CA SER A 53 37.05 -10.24 -39.08
C SER A 53 35.99 -10.34 -37.95
N PRO A 54 36.30 -9.94 -36.68
CA PRO A 54 35.32 -9.88 -35.62
C PRO A 54 34.69 -8.48 -35.50
N ARG A 55 33.39 -8.35 -35.77
CA ARG A 55 32.59 -7.20 -35.32
C ARG A 55 31.30 -7.67 -34.66
N THR A 56 31.16 -7.25 -33.40
CA THR A 56 29.91 -6.99 -32.67
C THR A 56 28.88 -8.12 -32.59
N ASN A 57 28.89 -8.88 -31.48
CA ASN A 57 27.70 -9.31 -30.72
C ASN A 57 28.01 -10.40 -29.67
N HIS A 58 28.97 -10.17 -28.78
CA HIS A 58 29.15 -11.05 -27.62
C HIS A 58 29.49 -10.24 -26.36
N CYS A 59 28.46 -9.66 -25.75
CA CYS A 59 28.48 -9.19 -24.36
C CYS A 59 27.07 -9.22 -23.78
N PHE A 60 26.36 -10.36 -23.83
CA PHE A 60 25.09 -10.52 -23.09
C PHE A 60 24.83 -11.94 -22.54
N TRP A 61 25.77 -12.87 -22.69
CA TRP A 61 25.52 -14.30 -22.41
C TRP A 61 26.50 -14.97 -21.44
N PHE A 62 26.98 -14.24 -20.44
CA PHE A 62 27.61 -14.88 -19.29
C PHE A 62 27.06 -14.28 -18.01
N LEU A 63 26.14 -15.02 -17.37
CA LEU A 63 25.93 -15.15 -15.91
C LEU A 63 24.65 -15.97 -15.59
N CYS A 64 24.43 -17.09 -16.30
CA CYS A 64 23.40 -18.08 -15.97
C CYS A 64 23.92 -19.04 -14.88
N GLY A 65 24.10 -18.53 -13.65
CA GLY A 65 24.80 -19.28 -12.61
C GLY A 65 24.28 -19.16 -11.18
N ARG A 66 23.06 -18.66 -10.91
CA ARG A 66 22.47 -18.66 -9.54
C ARG A 66 20.93 -18.77 -9.54
N PRO A 67 20.29 -19.46 -8.55
CA PRO A 67 18.83 -19.68 -8.53
C PRO A 67 17.95 -18.42 -8.45
N MET A 68 18.47 -17.31 -7.89
CA MET A 68 17.69 -16.09 -7.65
C MET A 68 17.71 -15.11 -8.84
N ALA A 69 18.83 -15.00 -9.56
CA ALA A 69 18.89 -14.31 -10.85
C ALA A 69 17.95 -14.95 -11.88
N LYS A 70 17.75 -16.28 -11.78
CA LYS A 70 16.79 -17.02 -12.61
C LYS A 70 15.34 -16.57 -12.43
N ARG A 71 14.92 -16.12 -11.23
CA ARG A 71 13.52 -15.69 -11.01
C ARG A 71 13.21 -14.38 -11.72
N LEU A 72 14.12 -13.41 -11.59
CA LEU A 72 13.99 -12.15 -12.31
C LEU A 72 14.06 -12.40 -13.82
N ALA A 73 15.00 -13.23 -14.26
CA ALA A 73 15.16 -13.64 -15.65
C ALA A 73 14.04 -14.55 -16.20
N ALA A 74 13.12 -15.05 -15.37
CA ALA A 74 11.94 -15.80 -15.77
C ALA A 74 10.65 -14.98 -15.69
N ALA A 75 10.73 -13.74 -15.18
CA ALA A 75 9.57 -12.86 -15.05
C ALA A 75 9.05 -12.44 -16.42
N GLU A 76 7.73 -12.28 -16.51
CA GLU A 76 7.05 -11.65 -17.65
C GLU A 76 7.38 -10.15 -17.71
N LYS A 77 7.26 -9.57 -18.91
CA LYS A 77 7.63 -8.18 -19.16
C LYS A 77 6.83 -7.24 -18.26
N GLU A 78 5.54 -7.49 -18.09
CA GLU A 78 4.59 -6.69 -17.33
C GLU A 78 4.99 -6.62 -15.86
N VAL A 79 5.43 -7.76 -15.29
CA VAL A 79 5.95 -7.81 -13.92
C VAL A 79 7.24 -7.01 -13.80
N LEU A 80 8.15 -7.11 -14.77
CA LEU A 80 9.39 -6.34 -14.78
C LEU A 80 9.14 -4.83 -14.88
N VAL A 81 8.16 -4.41 -15.68
CA VAL A 81 7.72 -3.01 -15.76
C VAL A 81 7.33 -2.49 -14.38
N GLU A 82 6.55 -3.25 -13.62
CA GLU A 82 6.13 -2.86 -12.27
C GLU A 82 7.31 -2.78 -11.30
N VAL A 83 8.29 -3.69 -11.41
CA VAL A 83 9.51 -3.62 -10.61
C VAL A 83 10.35 -2.38 -10.96
N VAL A 84 10.47 -2.02 -12.25
CA VAL A 84 11.16 -0.79 -12.65
C VAL A 84 10.41 0.45 -12.15
N ARG A 85 9.09 0.50 -12.27
CA ARG A 85 8.27 1.59 -11.71
C ARG A 85 8.46 1.73 -10.21
N PHE A 86 8.55 0.61 -9.50
CA PHE A 86 8.87 0.61 -8.08
C PHE A 86 10.23 1.29 -7.82
N THR A 87 11.27 0.99 -8.60
CA THR A 87 12.57 1.69 -8.46
C THR A 87 12.46 3.18 -8.72
N GLN A 88 11.71 3.60 -9.75
CA GLN A 88 11.51 5.02 -10.07
C GLN A 88 10.79 5.75 -8.94
N LYS A 89 9.69 5.17 -8.44
CA LYS A 89 8.87 5.73 -7.36
C LYS A 89 9.67 5.91 -6.07
N ASN A 90 10.57 4.98 -5.78
CA ASN A 90 11.40 4.99 -4.57
C ASN A 90 12.77 5.66 -4.77
N GLY A 91 13.03 6.27 -5.93
CA GLY A 91 14.30 6.95 -6.21
C GLY A 91 15.52 6.04 -6.16
N LEU A 92 15.35 4.72 -6.36
CA LEU A 92 16.43 3.74 -6.25
C LEU A 92 17.36 3.82 -7.45
N LYS A 93 18.66 3.63 -7.21
CA LYS A 93 19.72 3.73 -8.23
C LYS A 93 20.61 2.48 -8.20
N GLY A 94 20.93 1.97 -9.39
CA GLY A 94 21.94 0.91 -9.57
C GLY A 94 23.32 1.50 -9.83
N SER A 95 24.28 0.66 -10.22
CA SER A 95 25.63 1.10 -10.63
C SER A 95 25.62 2.12 -11.77
N ASP A 96 24.58 2.06 -12.62
CA ASP A 96 24.44 2.89 -13.80
C ASP A 96 23.50 4.10 -13.56
N GLY A 97 23.19 4.38 -12.29
CA GLY A 97 22.31 5.47 -11.89
C GLY A 97 20.83 5.09 -11.81
N ALA A 98 19.98 6.10 -11.87
CA ALA A 98 18.53 5.91 -11.94
C ALA A 98 18.11 5.42 -13.33
N TRP A 99 16.85 5.01 -13.48
CA TRP A 99 16.30 4.52 -14.75
C TRP A 99 16.58 5.45 -15.95
N LYS A 100 16.44 6.77 -15.77
CA LYS A 100 16.72 7.75 -16.83
C LYS A 100 18.20 7.80 -17.20
N ASP A 101 19.09 7.70 -16.21
CA ASP A 101 20.55 7.69 -16.41
C ASP A 101 20.99 6.44 -17.17
N PHE A 102 20.44 5.29 -16.77
CA PHE A 102 20.65 4.02 -17.45
C PHE A 102 20.20 4.07 -18.91
N LEU A 103 19.00 4.59 -19.18
CA LEU A 103 18.48 4.71 -20.55
C LEU A 103 19.34 5.64 -21.42
N ALA A 104 19.79 6.77 -20.88
CA ALA A 104 20.64 7.71 -21.61
C ALA A 104 21.96 7.06 -22.09
N ARG A 105 22.51 6.13 -21.31
CA ARG A 105 23.76 5.42 -21.64
C ARG A 105 23.53 4.21 -22.53
N ASN A 106 22.45 3.46 -22.30
CA ASN A 106 22.28 2.10 -22.82
C ASN A 106 21.15 1.94 -23.86
N ASP A 107 20.25 2.92 -24.02
CA ASP A 107 19.09 2.82 -24.93
C ASP A 107 18.89 4.10 -25.77
N ARG A 108 19.74 4.22 -26.80
CA ARG A 108 19.78 5.38 -27.70
C ARG A 108 18.58 5.47 -28.66
N LYS A 109 17.80 4.39 -28.83
CA LYS A 109 16.70 4.33 -29.82
C LYS A 109 15.50 5.17 -29.44
N PHE A 110 15.21 5.27 -28.15
CA PHE A 110 14.01 5.96 -27.66
C PHE A 110 14.31 7.33 -27.06
N GLY A 111 15.58 7.65 -26.81
CA GLY A 111 16.01 8.87 -26.12
C GLY A 111 15.59 8.92 -24.64
N ALA A 112 16.28 9.74 -23.84
CA ALA A 112 15.97 9.92 -22.41
C ALA A 112 14.57 10.54 -22.16
N SER A 113 13.97 11.15 -23.18
CA SER A 113 12.63 11.75 -23.13
C SER A 113 11.51 10.71 -22.95
N VAL A 114 11.74 9.44 -23.30
CA VAL A 114 10.75 8.37 -23.19
C VAL A 114 11.06 7.49 -21.97
N SER A 115 10.74 7.94 -20.76
CA SER A 115 11.08 7.20 -19.53
C SER A 115 10.08 6.12 -19.08
N ASP A 116 9.00 5.85 -19.84
CA ASP A 116 8.00 4.83 -19.47
C ASP A 116 8.56 3.40 -19.69
N PRO A 117 8.71 2.59 -18.63
CA PRO A 117 9.24 1.23 -18.76
C PRO A 117 8.39 0.32 -19.67
N ARG A 118 7.08 0.58 -19.84
CA ARG A 118 6.21 -0.21 -20.74
C ARG A 118 6.68 -0.18 -22.19
N LYS A 119 7.30 0.93 -22.59
CA LYS A 119 7.79 1.17 -23.95
C LYS A 119 9.13 0.48 -24.22
N ARG A 120 9.64 -0.33 -23.30
CA ARG A 120 10.94 -1.02 -23.43
C ARG A 120 10.80 -2.51 -23.59
N SER A 121 11.81 -3.13 -24.20
CA SER A 121 11.87 -4.57 -24.31
C SER A 121 12.17 -5.18 -22.93
N ARG A 122 11.80 -6.45 -22.78
CA ARG A 122 12.06 -7.23 -21.59
C ARG A 122 13.55 -7.23 -21.21
N ASP A 123 14.43 -7.32 -22.20
CA ASP A 123 15.88 -7.39 -21.99
C ASP A 123 16.45 -6.06 -21.45
N VAL A 124 15.93 -4.92 -21.91
CA VAL A 124 16.33 -3.60 -21.37
C VAL A 124 15.92 -3.46 -19.91
N LEU A 125 14.71 -3.93 -19.56
CA LEU A 125 14.23 -3.92 -18.16
C LEU A 125 15.12 -4.81 -17.27
N LEU A 126 15.45 -6.03 -17.74
CA LEU A 126 16.33 -6.94 -17.03
C LEU A 126 17.73 -6.37 -16.85
N ALA A 127 18.32 -5.81 -17.92
CA ALA A 127 19.64 -5.20 -17.89
C ALA A 127 19.72 -4.09 -16.83
N PHE A 128 18.72 -3.20 -16.77
CA PHE A 128 18.65 -2.17 -15.73
C PHE A 128 18.56 -2.77 -14.33
N LEU A 129 17.66 -3.73 -14.09
CA LEU A 129 17.51 -4.33 -12.76
C LEU A 129 18.76 -5.12 -12.32
N GLN A 130 19.57 -5.60 -13.27
CA GLN A 130 20.86 -6.24 -13.00
C GLN A 130 21.95 -5.26 -12.55
N THR A 131 21.79 -3.94 -12.78
CA THR A 131 22.74 -2.91 -12.29
C THR A 131 22.67 -2.72 -10.77
N PHE A 132 21.61 -3.19 -10.12
CA PHE A 132 21.46 -3.09 -8.67
C PHE A 132 22.30 -4.12 -7.93
N SER A 133 22.58 -3.85 -6.65
CA SER A 133 23.29 -4.79 -5.77
C SER A 133 22.57 -6.14 -5.66
N LYS A 134 23.31 -7.18 -5.25
CA LYS A 134 22.75 -8.54 -5.09
C LYS A 134 21.57 -8.59 -4.12
N ASP A 135 21.55 -7.75 -3.10
CA ASP A 135 20.46 -7.69 -2.13
C ASP A 135 19.19 -7.09 -2.73
N PHE A 136 19.33 -6.04 -3.54
CA PHE A 136 18.22 -5.50 -4.32
C PHE A 136 17.71 -6.48 -5.38
N GLN A 137 18.61 -7.17 -6.10
CA GLN A 137 18.20 -8.22 -7.04
C GLN A 137 17.42 -9.34 -6.34
N LYS A 138 17.85 -9.74 -5.13
CA LYS A 138 17.13 -10.70 -4.29
C LYS A 138 15.75 -10.17 -3.90
N TYR A 139 15.65 -8.87 -3.58
CA TYR A 139 14.37 -8.23 -3.28
C TYR A 139 13.44 -8.16 -4.50
N PHE A 140 13.93 -7.75 -5.66
CA PHE A 140 13.17 -7.76 -6.91
C PHE A 140 12.64 -9.17 -7.22
N GLY A 141 13.45 -10.20 -7.01
CA GLY A 141 12.99 -11.59 -7.13
C GLY A 141 11.87 -11.98 -6.16
N LYS A 142 11.79 -11.34 -4.97
CA LYS A 142 10.64 -11.51 -4.05
C LYS A 142 9.40 -10.77 -4.56
N LEU A 143 9.54 -9.56 -5.11
CA LEU A 143 8.43 -8.82 -5.72
C LEU A 143 7.83 -9.60 -6.89
N VAL A 144 8.67 -10.12 -7.79
CA VAL A 144 8.25 -10.99 -8.90
C VAL A 144 7.49 -12.21 -8.37
N LYS A 145 8.04 -12.90 -7.36
CA LYS A 145 7.37 -14.06 -6.75
C LYS A 145 5.99 -13.70 -6.21
N ARG A 146 5.87 -12.58 -5.48
CA ARG A 146 4.60 -12.14 -4.90
C ARG A 146 3.58 -11.80 -5.97
N GLN A 147 3.99 -11.14 -7.04
CA GLN A 147 3.10 -10.82 -8.14
C GLN A 147 2.60 -12.10 -8.80
N LYS A 148 3.49 -13.07 -9.02
CA LYS A 148 3.11 -14.40 -9.50
C LYS A 148 2.14 -15.11 -8.57
N GLU A 149 2.42 -15.15 -7.26
CA GLU A 149 1.51 -15.76 -6.28
C GLU A 149 0.12 -15.12 -6.29
N ARG A 150 0.03 -13.79 -6.44
CA ARG A 150 -1.26 -13.09 -6.60
C ARG A 150 -1.97 -13.49 -7.90
N SER A 151 -1.25 -13.56 -9.00
CA SER A 151 -1.79 -14.01 -10.29
C SER A 151 -2.26 -15.46 -10.23
N ASP A 152 -1.49 -16.35 -9.62
CA ASP A 152 -1.83 -17.77 -9.46
C ASP A 152 -3.09 -17.93 -8.59
N VAL A 153 -3.22 -17.17 -7.49
CA VAL A 153 -4.43 -17.12 -6.66
C VAL A 153 -5.63 -16.63 -7.48
N GLN A 154 -5.49 -15.52 -8.22
CA GLN A 154 -6.58 -15.00 -9.03
C GLN A 154 -7.04 -15.98 -10.11
N GLN A 155 -6.08 -16.62 -10.79
CA GLN A 155 -6.36 -17.63 -11.80
C GLN A 155 -7.12 -18.81 -11.18
N HIS A 156 -6.65 -19.30 -10.03
CA HIS A 156 -7.32 -20.40 -9.34
C HIS A 156 -8.75 -20.04 -8.89
N MET A 157 -8.97 -18.81 -8.41
CA MET A 157 -10.31 -18.32 -8.06
C MET A 157 -11.24 -18.25 -9.27
N ASN A 158 -10.70 -17.90 -10.45
CA ASN A 158 -11.47 -17.87 -11.70
C ASN A 158 -11.76 -19.28 -12.24
N ASP A 159 -10.81 -20.21 -12.11
CA ASP A 159 -10.93 -21.59 -12.59
C ASP A 159 -11.88 -22.42 -11.70
N PHE A 160 -11.91 -22.13 -10.38
CA PHE A 160 -12.68 -22.87 -9.38
C PHE A 160 -13.55 -21.96 -8.50
N PRO A 161 -14.51 -21.21 -9.07
CA PRO A 161 -15.29 -20.21 -8.33
C PRO A 161 -16.10 -20.79 -7.16
N ASP A 162 -16.54 -22.05 -7.29
CA ASP A 162 -17.32 -22.77 -6.26
C ASP A 162 -16.48 -23.19 -5.05
N GLN A 163 -15.14 -23.20 -5.17
CA GLN A 163 -14.21 -23.57 -4.10
C GLN A 163 -13.69 -22.35 -3.32
N VAL A 164 -14.06 -21.14 -3.73
CA VAL A 164 -13.61 -19.89 -3.11
C VAL A 164 -14.46 -19.59 -1.88
N SER A 165 -13.82 -19.59 -0.71
CA SER A 165 -14.47 -19.19 0.55
C SER A 165 -14.98 -17.74 0.50
N PRO A 166 -16.11 -17.42 1.16
CA PRO A 166 -16.60 -16.04 1.28
C PRO A 166 -15.55 -15.04 1.83
N GLU A 167 -14.72 -15.48 2.78
CA GLU A 167 -13.62 -14.72 3.36
C GLU A 167 -12.58 -14.33 2.30
N GLN A 168 -12.22 -15.28 1.41
CA GLN A 168 -11.28 -15.01 0.33
C GLN A 168 -11.83 -13.98 -0.68
N LYS A 169 -13.16 -13.92 -0.86
CA LYS A 169 -13.79 -12.88 -1.69
C LYS A 169 -13.64 -11.49 -1.05
N LEU A 170 -13.67 -11.38 0.29
CA LEU A 170 -13.38 -10.11 0.97
C LEU A 170 -11.91 -9.69 0.85
N VAL A 171 -10.98 -10.66 0.82
CA VAL A 171 -9.56 -10.40 0.50
C VAL A 171 -9.43 -9.83 -0.92
N GLN A 172 -10.18 -10.37 -1.87
CA GLN A 172 -10.22 -9.86 -3.25
C GLN A 172 -10.76 -8.43 -3.31
N LEU A 173 -11.89 -8.14 -2.64
CA LEU A 173 -12.44 -6.78 -2.55
C LEU A 173 -11.42 -5.77 -2.01
N THR A 174 -10.68 -6.17 -0.98
CA THR A 174 -9.59 -5.34 -0.42
C THR A 174 -8.49 -5.07 -1.46
N ALA A 175 -8.09 -6.09 -2.23
CA ALA A 175 -7.04 -5.98 -3.23
C ALA A 175 -7.45 -5.20 -4.50
N GLU A 176 -8.75 -5.21 -4.84
CA GLU A 176 -9.33 -4.50 -5.97
C GLU A 176 -9.56 -3.00 -5.70
N HIS A 177 -9.59 -2.60 -4.42
CA HIS A 177 -9.78 -1.21 -4.04
C HIS A 177 -8.72 -0.29 -4.67
N PRO A 178 -9.09 0.87 -5.26
CA PRO A 178 -8.17 1.73 -6.02
C PRO A 178 -6.92 2.18 -5.24
N GLU A 179 -7.06 2.40 -3.93
CA GLU A 179 -5.95 2.85 -3.06
C GLU A 179 -5.06 1.68 -2.57
N TYR A 180 -5.46 0.41 -2.74
CA TYR A 180 -4.73 -0.74 -2.21
C TYR A 180 -3.28 -0.77 -2.69
N ARG A 181 -3.05 -0.61 -4.01
CA ARG A 181 -1.70 -0.62 -4.60
C ARG A 181 -0.80 0.50 -4.07
N LYS A 182 -1.38 1.62 -3.67
CA LYS A 182 -0.63 2.75 -3.12
C LYS A 182 -0.27 2.49 -1.66
N ASN A 183 -1.23 2.02 -0.86
CA ASN A 183 -1.10 1.90 0.59
C ASN A 183 -0.44 0.59 1.06
N TYR A 184 -0.65 -0.51 0.34
CA TYR A 184 -0.04 -1.82 0.61
C TYR A 184 1.24 -2.08 -0.20
N CYS A 185 1.87 -1.02 -0.73
CA CYS A 185 3.19 -1.08 -1.35
C CYS A 185 4.26 -0.72 -0.33
N PHE A 186 4.59 -1.70 0.51
CA PHE A 186 5.54 -1.52 1.60
C PHE A 186 7.00 -1.55 1.14
N PRO A 187 7.91 -0.83 1.83
CA PRO A 187 9.35 -0.89 1.56
C PRO A 187 9.99 -2.14 2.19
N SER A 188 9.46 -3.34 1.91
CA SER A 188 9.88 -4.59 2.55
C SER A 188 11.30 -5.07 2.21
N TYR A 189 12.05 -4.27 1.45
CA TYR A 189 13.49 -4.40 1.21
C TYR A 189 14.34 -3.84 2.35
N GLN A 190 13.79 -2.92 3.12
CA GLN A 190 14.48 -2.29 4.23
C GLN A 190 14.70 -3.29 5.37
N GLU A 191 15.73 -3.03 6.18
CA GLU A 191 16.05 -3.86 7.33
C GLU A 191 14.91 -3.90 8.36
N GLY A 192 14.73 -5.07 8.99
CA GLY A 192 13.70 -5.31 9.99
C GLY A 192 12.34 -5.77 9.45
N TRP A 193 12.09 -5.64 8.14
CA TRP A 193 10.83 -6.08 7.53
C TRP A 193 10.69 -7.60 7.45
N LYS A 194 9.47 -8.10 7.74
CA LYS A 194 9.11 -9.52 7.64
C LYS A 194 8.03 -9.72 6.58
N VAL A 195 8.41 -10.36 5.48
CA VAL A 195 7.45 -10.79 4.45
C VAL A 195 6.86 -12.13 4.86
N LEU A 196 5.55 -12.15 5.10
CA LEU A 196 4.81 -13.38 5.38
C LEU A 196 4.57 -14.12 4.07
N ARG A 197 4.73 -15.44 4.10
CA ARG A 197 4.57 -16.26 2.89
C ARG A 197 3.11 -16.67 2.76
N ILE A 198 2.60 -16.55 1.54
CA ILE A 198 1.40 -17.27 1.13
C ILE A 198 1.78 -18.76 1.11
N GLY A 199 0.96 -19.59 1.75
CA GLY A 199 1.15 -21.04 1.80
C GLY A 199 0.86 -21.70 0.45
N ASP A 200 0.30 -22.91 0.49
CA ASP A 200 -0.23 -23.54 -0.71
C ASP A 200 -1.51 -22.83 -1.19
N VAL A 201 -1.61 -22.54 -2.49
CA VAL A 201 -2.71 -21.74 -3.08
C VAL A 201 -4.07 -22.42 -2.88
N SER A 202 -4.14 -23.75 -3.02
CA SER A 202 -5.41 -24.48 -2.86
C SER A 202 -5.89 -24.43 -1.41
N SER A 203 -4.97 -24.61 -0.44
CA SER A 203 -5.29 -24.51 0.98
C SER A 203 -5.69 -23.09 1.41
N LEU A 204 -5.19 -22.10 0.69
CA LEU A 204 -5.43 -20.69 0.95
C LEU A 204 -6.85 -20.28 0.52
N VAL A 205 -7.24 -20.60 -0.72
CA VAL A 205 -8.55 -20.19 -1.26
C VAL A 205 -9.72 -20.79 -0.48
N SER A 206 -9.49 -21.95 0.15
CA SER A 206 -10.46 -22.62 1.02
C SER A 206 -10.36 -22.22 2.50
N SER A 207 -9.39 -21.40 2.90
CA SER A 207 -9.16 -21.06 4.32
C SER A 207 -10.17 -20.03 4.83
N SER A 208 -10.91 -20.37 5.87
CA SER A 208 -11.79 -19.46 6.62
C SER A 208 -11.16 -18.92 7.92
N ALA A 209 -9.90 -19.28 8.21
CA ALA A 209 -9.24 -18.89 9.45
C ALA A 209 -8.83 -17.41 9.42
N MET A 210 -9.51 -16.60 10.24
CA MET A 210 -9.35 -15.15 10.33
C MET A 210 -8.76 -14.71 11.67
N LEU A 211 -7.99 -13.63 11.65
CA LEU A 211 -7.47 -12.94 12.83
C LEU A 211 -7.59 -11.45 12.61
N ALA A 212 -8.13 -10.70 13.56
CA ALA A 212 -8.12 -9.24 13.52
C ALA A 212 -6.97 -8.69 14.37
N ILE A 213 -6.35 -7.61 13.90
CA ILE A 213 -5.27 -6.91 14.57
C ILE A 213 -5.54 -5.43 14.59
N ASP A 214 -5.09 -4.78 15.66
CA ASP A 214 -4.96 -3.34 15.75
C ASP A 214 -3.74 -2.98 16.61
N CYS A 215 -3.17 -1.80 16.39
CA CYS A 215 -1.98 -1.31 17.08
C CYS A 215 -2.17 0.11 17.61
N GLU A 216 -1.59 0.37 18.78
CA GLU A 216 -1.37 1.73 19.26
C GLU A 216 0.03 2.20 18.86
N MET A 217 0.13 3.41 18.30
CA MET A 217 1.39 3.98 17.81
C MET A 217 1.70 5.36 18.40
N VAL A 218 2.96 5.56 18.77
CA VAL A 218 3.51 6.84 19.28
C VAL A 218 4.44 7.48 18.26
N LEU A 219 4.68 8.79 18.41
CA LEU A 219 5.62 9.54 17.57
C LEU A 219 7.02 9.53 18.20
N CYS A 220 8.03 9.14 17.43
CA CYS A 220 9.44 9.14 17.84
C CYS A 220 10.16 10.44 17.43
N HIS A 221 11.32 10.70 18.06
CA HIS A 221 12.19 11.85 17.77
C HIS A 221 12.66 11.93 16.31
N ASP A 222 12.78 10.78 15.64
CA ASP A 222 13.15 10.72 14.22
C ASP A 222 11.97 10.95 13.27
N GLY A 223 10.80 11.36 13.80
CA GLY A 223 9.58 11.60 13.04
C GLY A 223 8.83 10.34 12.62
N THR A 224 9.31 9.14 13.00
CA THR A 224 8.64 7.88 12.69
C THR A 224 7.58 7.50 13.73
N GLU A 225 6.57 6.75 13.31
CA GLU A 225 5.60 6.14 14.23
C GLU A 225 6.10 4.76 14.67
N ALA A 226 5.98 4.45 15.96
CA ALA A 226 6.39 3.17 16.54
C ALA A 226 5.25 2.52 17.34
N VAL A 227 5.09 1.21 17.19
CA VAL A 227 4.09 0.43 17.92
C VAL A 227 4.45 0.38 19.41
N VAL A 228 3.47 0.67 20.26
CA VAL A 228 3.57 0.58 21.73
C VAL A 228 2.58 -0.39 22.35
N ARG A 229 1.53 -0.77 21.63
CA ARG A 229 0.64 -1.88 22.00
C ARG A 229 0.14 -2.57 20.74
N VAL A 230 -0.01 -3.88 20.79
CA VAL A 230 -0.59 -4.68 19.71
C VAL A 230 -1.60 -5.65 20.29
N CYS A 231 -2.77 -5.72 19.66
CA CYS A 231 -3.85 -6.59 20.05
C CYS A 231 -4.24 -7.48 18.85
N VAL A 232 -4.46 -8.77 19.08
CA VAL A 232 -4.91 -9.74 18.07
C VAL A 232 -6.00 -10.62 18.65
N VAL A 233 -7.12 -10.74 17.94
CA VAL A 233 -8.23 -11.64 18.27
C VAL A 233 -8.52 -12.60 17.12
N ASP A 234 -9.07 -13.77 17.42
CA ASP A 234 -9.60 -14.68 16.40
C ASP A 234 -11.08 -14.42 16.07
N ASN A 235 -11.65 -15.26 15.22
CA ASN A 235 -13.05 -15.17 14.79
C ASN A 235 -14.08 -15.44 15.90
N ASN A 236 -13.65 -15.97 17.05
CA ASN A 236 -14.48 -16.13 18.24
C ASN A 236 -14.26 -14.97 19.23
N LEU A 237 -13.52 -13.93 18.82
CA LEU A 237 -13.08 -12.82 19.66
C LEU A 237 -12.16 -13.24 20.82
N GLU A 238 -11.54 -14.43 20.72
CA GLU A 238 -10.55 -14.83 21.72
C GLU A 238 -9.22 -14.12 21.48
N VAL A 239 -8.70 -13.49 22.54
CA VAL A 239 -7.40 -12.80 22.51
C VAL A 239 -6.26 -13.78 22.25
N LYS A 240 -5.52 -13.57 21.16
CA LYS A 240 -4.32 -14.34 20.79
C LYS A 240 -3.02 -13.58 21.07
N LEU A 241 -3.09 -12.26 21.16
CA LEU A 241 -1.98 -11.39 21.55
C LEU A 241 -2.57 -10.10 22.13
N ASP A 242 -2.10 -9.68 23.31
CA ASP A 242 -2.28 -8.32 23.83
C ASP A 242 -0.97 -8.00 24.53
N THR A 243 -0.19 -7.07 23.99
CA THR A 243 1.19 -6.88 24.43
C THR A 243 1.62 -5.44 24.23
N LEU A 244 2.12 -4.83 25.31
CA LEU A 244 2.89 -3.59 25.24
C LEU A 244 4.25 -3.84 24.58
N VAL A 245 4.70 -2.89 23.78
CA VAL A 245 5.89 -2.98 22.96
C VAL A 245 6.84 -1.85 23.31
N ASN A 246 8.08 -2.20 23.57
CA ASN A 246 9.16 -1.24 23.72
C ASN A 246 9.61 -0.80 22.32
N PRO A 247 9.40 0.47 21.94
CA PRO A 247 9.75 0.95 20.59
C PRO A 247 11.27 1.00 20.37
N SER A 248 12.09 0.84 21.42
CA SER A 248 13.56 0.91 21.36
C SER A 248 14.08 2.21 20.75
N LYS A 249 13.27 3.27 20.85
CA LYS A 249 13.51 4.62 20.33
C LYS A 249 13.01 5.66 21.34
N ALA A 250 13.60 6.85 21.30
CA ALA A 250 13.11 7.99 22.07
C ALA A 250 11.76 8.46 21.52
N ILE A 251 10.77 8.53 22.41
CA ILE A 251 9.39 8.96 22.11
C ILE A 251 9.30 10.48 22.31
N THR A 252 8.83 11.19 21.28
CA THR A 252 8.53 12.63 21.34
C THR A 252 7.14 12.86 21.94
N ASP A 253 6.16 12.10 21.46
CA ASP A 253 4.76 12.24 21.85
C ASP A 253 4.10 10.86 21.95
N TYR A 254 3.63 10.54 23.16
CA TYR A 254 2.93 9.31 23.49
C TYR A 254 1.50 9.28 22.94
N ARG A 255 0.96 10.46 22.60
CA ARG A 255 -0.43 10.64 22.16
C ARG A 255 -1.40 9.98 23.13
N THR A 256 -1.17 10.09 24.44
CA THR A 256 -1.92 9.34 25.47
C THR A 256 -3.43 9.54 25.39
N HIS A 257 -3.88 10.72 24.96
CA HIS A 257 -5.30 11.02 24.72
C HIS A 257 -5.90 10.25 23.53
N ILE A 258 -5.06 9.72 22.64
CA ILE A 258 -5.44 8.85 21.53
C ILE A 258 -5.13 7.40 21.88
N THR A 259 -3.91 7.07 22.29
CA THR A 259 -3.45 5.68 22.45
C THR A 259 -3.86 5.03 23.77
N GLY A 260 -4.23 5.85 24.76
CA GLY A 260 -4.41 5.40 26.14
C GLY A 260 -3.12 4.94 26.83
N VAL A 261 -1.94 5.06 26.19
CA VAL A 261 -0.65 4.60 26.70
C VAL A 261 0.17 5.78 27.19
N SER A 262 0.54 5.77 28.46
CA SER A 262 1.39 6.78 29.08
C SER A 262 2.87 6.34 29.12
N LYS A 263 3.75 7.29 29.43
CA LYS A 263 5.17 7.00 29.71
C LYS A 263 5.35 5.93 30.79
N LYS A 264 4.55 6.00 31.85
CA LYS A 264 4.61 5.08 32.98
C LYS A 264 4.25 3.66 32.56
N ASP A 265 3.32 3.49 31.62
CA ASP A 265 2.91 2.17 31.14
C ASP A 265 4.03 1.47 30.34
N LEU A 266 4.94 2.23 29.73
CA LEU A 266 6.09 1.71 29.00
C LEU A 266 7.33 1.50 29.86
N GLU A 267 7.32 1.92 31.13
CA GLU A 267 8.44 1.70 32.04
C GLU A 267 8.62 0.20 32.31
N GLY A 268 9.83 -0.31 32.05
CA GLY A 268 10.16 -1.72 32.26
C GLY A 268 9.61 -2.68 31.20
N VAL A 269 8.91 -2.21 30.16
CA VAL A 269 8.49 -3.06 29.04
C VAL A 269 9.72 -3.53 28.27
N THR A 270 9.87 -4.85 28.14
CA THR A 270 11.02 -5.49 27.46
C THR A 270 10.68 -6.10 26.11
N SER A 271 9.39 -6.32 25.82
CA SER A 271 8.94 -6.91 24.56
C SER A 271 9.29 -6.01 23.39
N SER A 272 10.11 -6.48 22.46
CA SER A 272 10.54 -5.70 21.30
C SER A 272 9.61 -5.91 20.10
N LEU A 273 9.70 -5.00 19.11
CA LEU A 273 9.05 -5.21 17.80
C LEU A 273 9.42 -6.58 17.18
N VAL A 274 10.66 -7.02 17.37
CA VAL A 274 11.12 -8.32 16.82
C VAL A 274 10.40 -9.49 17.49
N ASP A 275 10.08 -9.40 18.78
CA ASP A 275 9.37 -10.46 19.50
C ASP A 275 7.90 -10.51 19.11
N VAL A 276 7.27 -9.34 18.94
CA VAL A 276 5.93 -9.22 18.34
C VAL A 276 5.89 -9.84 16.94
N GLN A 277 6.85 -9.50 16.08
CA GLN A 277 6.94 -10.08 14.73
C GLN A 277 7.09 -11.61 14.74
N LYS A 278 7.86 -12.18 15.70
CA LYS A 278 7.97 -13.63 15.86
C LYS A 278 6.63 -14.25 16.26
N SER A 279 5.93 -13.63 17.22
CA SER A 279 4.61 -14.07 17.66
C SER A 279 3.59 -14.00 16.53
N LEU A 280 3.50 -12.87 15.83
CA LEU A 280 2.60 -12.70 14.67
C LEU A 280 2.90 -13.70 13.57
N LYS A 281 4.17 -13.94 13.22
CA LYS A 281 4.55 -14.95 12.22
C LYS A 281 4.08 -16.37 12.60
N ARG A 282 4.11 -16.71 13.89
CA ARG A 282 3.62 -18.00 14.39
C ARG A 282 2.10 -18.08 14.35
N ILE A 283 1.42 -17.02 14.79
CA ILE A 283 -0.05 -16.97 14.87
C ILE A 283 -0.67 -16.95 13.46
N LEU A 284 -0.10 -16.16 12.53
CA LEU A 284 -0.48 -16.04 11.11
C LEU A 284 0.08 -17.14 10.20
N SER A 285 0.69 -18.17 10.78
CA SER A 285 1.16 -19.31 9.99
C SER A 285 -0.01 -20.00 9.28
N LYS A 286 0.30 -20.67 8.16
CA LYS A 286 -0.67 -21.43 7.33
C LYS A 286 -1.66 -20.58 6.52
N GLY A 287 -1.33 -19.31 6.23
CA GLY A 287 -2.10 -18.51 5.29
C GLY A 287 -3.41 -17.96 5.86
N LYS A 288 -3.51 -17.80 7.18
CA LYS A 288 -4.65 -17.13 7.82
C LYS A 288 -4.82 -15.71 7.29
N ILE A 289 -6.06 -15.28 7.22
CA ILE A 289 -6.44 -13.96 6.75
C ILE A 289 -6.35 -12.97 7.91
N LEU A 290 -5.66 -11.85 7.69
CA LEU A 290 -5.51 -10.78 8.66
C LEU A 290 -6.55 -9.67 8.39
N ILE A 291 -7.26 -9.26 9.42
CA ILE A 291 -8.31 -8.23 9.38
C ILE A 291 -7.84 -7.00 10.14
N GLY A 292 -8.22 -5.81 9.68
CA GLY A 292 -8.08 -4.58 10.45
C GLY A 292 -8.82 -3.43 9.77
N HIS A 293 -8.63 -2.21 10.28
CA HIS A 293 -9.22 -0.99 9.71
C HIS A 293 -8.12 0.01 9.33
N SER A 294 -8.01 0.34 8.04
CA SER A 294 -6.80 1.00 7.51
C SER A 294 -5.52 0.21 7.83
N LEU A 295 -5.62 -1.12 7.76
CA LEU A 295 -4.66 -2.11 8.25
C LEU A 295 -3.23 -1.94 7.70
N TYR A 296 -3.06 -1.24 6.58
CA TYR A 296 -1.74 -0.90 6.05
C TYR A 296 -0.90 -0.05 7.02
N ARG A 297 -1.54 0.73 7.91
CA ARG A 297 -0.85 1.54 8.92
C ARG A 297 -0.19 0.64 9.97
N ASP A 298 -0.94 -0.31 10.50
CA ASP A 298 -0.46 -1.29 11.48
C ASP A 298 0.66 -2.13 10.88
N LEU A 299 0.45 -2.66 9.68
CA LEU A 299 1.45 -3.46 8.97
C LEU A 299 2.74 -2.68 8.71
N CYS A 300 2.64 -1.38 8.41
CA CYS A 300 3.80 -0.52 8.23
C CYS A 300 4.58 -0.34 9.54
N ALA A 301 3.88 -0.01 10.63
CA ALA A 301 4.49 0.18 11.95
C ALA A 301 5.10 -1.13 12.49
N LEU A 302 4.43 -2.26 12.25
CA LEU A 302 4.92 -3.61 12.56
C LEU A 302 6.05 -4.08 11.64
N LYS A 303 6.29 -3.38 10.52
CA LYS A 303 7.19 -3.80 9.44
C LYS A 303 6.87 -5.21 8.94
N ILE A 304 5.59 -5.53 8.78
CA ILE A 304 5.11 -6.82 8.27
C ILE A 304 4.48 -6.61 6.91
N ASP A 305 4.89 -7.43 5.95
CA ASP A 305 4.33 -7.45 4.62
C ASP A 305 3.47 -8.71 4.47
N CYS A 306 2.15 -8.52 4.57
CA CYS A 306 1.13 -9.56 4.44
C CYS A 306 0.27 -9.32 3.20
N SER A 307 -0.10 -10.38 2.49
CA SER A 307 -0.96 -10.31 1.31
C SER A 307 -2.38 -10.79 1.55
N GLN A 308 -2.60 -11.61 2.58
CA GLN A 308 -3.91 -12.14 2.94
C GLN A 308 -4.54 -11.20 3.95
N VAL A 309 -5.14 -10.14 3.43
CA VAL A 309 -5.64 -9.02 4.22
C VAL A 309 -7.08 -8.70 3.84
N ILE A 310 -7.91 -8.46 4.84
CA ILE A 310 -9.22 -7.81 4.70
C ILE A 310 -9.11 -6.48 5.41
N ASP A 311 -9.24 -5.39 4.65
CA ASP A 311 -9.25 -4.04 5.22
C ASP A 311 -10.69 -3.54 5.28
N THR A 312 -11.23 -3.40 6.49
CA THR A 312 -12.60 -2.94 6.69
C THR A 312 -12.82 -1.52 6.16
N ALA A 313 -11.77 -0.72 5.95
CA ALA A 313 -11.90 0.57 5.28
C ALA A 313 -12.19 0.45 3.77
N TYR A 314 -11.96 -0.71 3.15
CA TYR A 314 -12.06 -0.92 1.69
C TYR A 314 -13.20 -1.84 1.24
N ILE A 315 -13.72 -2.70 2.11
CA ILE A 315 -14.75 -3.69 1.73
C ILE A 315 -16.19 -3.15 1.82
N PHE A 316 -16.39 -1.97 2.41
CA PHE A 316 -17.69 -1.30 2.49
C PHE A 316 -17.80 -0.22 1.42
N LYS A 317 -18.99 -0.04 0.86
CA LYS A 317 -19.28 0.99 -0.15
C LYS A 317 -20.22 2.03 0.46
N TYR A 318 -20.04 3.28 0.05
CA TYR A 318 -20.80 4.42 0.55
C TYR A 318 -21.65 5.00 -0.57
N ALA A 319 -22.96 5.06 -0.37
CA ALA A 319 -23.87 5.63 -1.35
C ALA A 319 -23.49 7.09 -1.63
N ASN A 320 -23.53 7.50 -2.90
CA ASN A 320 -23.26 8.88 -3.35
C ASN A 320 -21.87 9.46 -3.00
N LEU A 321 -20.90 8.62 -2.63
CA LEU A 321 -19.52 9.04 -2.38
C LEU A 321 -18.54 8.36 -3.34
N PRO A 322 -17.35 8.95 -3.58
CA PRO A 322 -16.30 8.29 -4.34
C PRO A 322 -15.95 6.92 -3.74
N THR A 323 -15.58 5.96 -4.58
CA THR A 323 -15.11 4.64 -4.12
C THR A 323 -13.88 4.73 -3.21
N THR A 324 -13.12 5.84 -3.28
CA THR A 324 -11.97 6.10 -2.41
C THR A 324 -12.35 6.71 -1.05
N ALA A 325 -13.63 6.98 -0.81
CA ALA A 325 -14.10 7.40 0.51
C ALA A 325 -14.00 6.25 1.51
N SER A 326 -13.65 6.58 2.74
CA SER A 326 -13.57 5.63 3.85
C SER A 326 -14.16 6.27 5.10
N ALA A 327 -15.04 5.56 5.80
CA ALA A 327 -15.52 5.94 7.13
C ALA A 327 -14.46 5.61 8.19
N SER A 328 -14.56 6.26 9.36
CA SER A 328 -13.86 5.80 10.56
C SER A 328 -14.40 4.44 11.02
N LEU A 329 -13.60 3.70 11.80
CA LEU A 329 -14.04 2.45 12.43
C LEU A 329 -15.31 2.67 13.28
N ASN A 330 -15.29 3.71 14.13
CA ASN A 330 -16.41 4.03 15.01
C ASN A 330 -17.71 4.30 14.23
N SER A 331 -17.62 5.11 13.16
CA SER A 331 -18.76 5.37 12.30
C SER A 331 -19.28 4.12 11.60
N LEU A 332 -18.37 3.25 11.14
CA LEU A 332 -18.74 2.03 10.45
C LEU A 332 -19.44 1.05 11.39
N CYS A 333 -18.96 0.93 12.63
CA CYS A 333 -19.63 0.14 13.67
C CYS A 333 -21.00 0.70 14.04
N LYS A 334 -21.15 2.02 14.19
CA LYS A 334 -22.46 2.64 14.45
C LYS A 334 -23.49 2.25 13.38
N SER A 335 -23.08 2.32 12.11
CA SER A 335 -24.00 2.10 10.99
C SER A 335 -24.25 0.63 10.66
N VAL A 336 -23.26 -0.24 10.84
CA VAL A 336 -23.36 -1.67 10.47
C VAL A 336 -23.72 -2.54 11.67
N LEU A 337 -23.17 -2.25 12.85
CA LEU A 337 -23.34 -3.06 14.07
C LEU A 337 -24.31 -2.43 15.08
N GLY A 338 -24.69 -1.17 14.89
CA GLY A 338 -25.62 -0.46 15.78
C GLY A 338 -25.00 0.04 17.08
N TYR A 339 -23.67 0.04 17.21
CA TYR A 339 -22.97 0.51 18.41
C TYR A 339 -21.69 1.29 18.09
N SER A 340 -21.31 2.20 19.00
CA SER A 340 -20.04 2.93 18.96
C SER A 340 -18.91 2.08 19.55
N VAL A 341 -17.74 2.03 18.91
CA VAL A 341 -16.55 1.35 19.47
C VAL A 341 -16.00 2.12 20.67
N GLN A 342 -16.10 3.45 20.62
CA GLN A 342 -15.67 4.37 21.68
C GLN A 342 -16.58 5.59 21.71
N GLU A 343 -16.70 6.18 22.91
CA GLU A 343 -17.37 7.47 23.09
C GLU A 343 -16.45 8.63 22.69
N GLU A 344 -17.03 9.80 22.45
CA GLU A 344 -16.26 10.98 22.07
C GLU A 344 -15.30 11.40 23.19
N GLY A 345 -14.02 11.54 22.86
CA GLY A 345 -12.98 11.93 23.81
C GLY A 345 -12.36 10.76 24.59
N GLU A 346 -12.89 9.53 24.46
CA GLU A 346 -12.23 8.35 25.00
C GLU A 346 -10.99 7.98 24.17
N PRO A 347 -9.89 7.57 24.83
CA PRO A 347 -8.74 7.02 24.13
C PRO A 347 -9.11 5.71 23.42
N HIS A 348 -8.41 5.44 22.34
CA HIS A 348 -8.49 4.19 21.59
C HIS A 348 -8.03 3.01 22.46
N ASN A 349 -8.50 1.84 22.07
CA ASN A 349 -8.10 0.59 22.67
C ASN A 349 -7.98 -0.46 21.58
N CYS A 350 -6.74 -0.82 21.22
CA CYS A 350 -6.49 -1.80 20.17
C CYS A 350 -7.25 -3.12 20.31
N LEU A 351 -7.63 -3.55 21.53
CA LEU A 351 -8.39 -4.78 21.68
C LEU A 351 -9.82 -4.59 21.19
N LYS A 352 -10.49 -3.52 21.64
CA LYS A 352 -11.83 -3.16 21.17
C LYS A 352 -11.85 -2.90 19.67
N ASP A 353 -10.82 -2.23 19.15
CA ASP A 353 -10.74 -1.89 17.73
C ASP A 353 -10.54 -3.15 16.87
N ALA A 354 -9.70 -4.10 17.31
CA ALA A 354 -9.54 -5.40 16.65
C ALA A 354 -10.84 -6.23 16.69
N GLU A 355 -11.53 -6.27 17.83
CA GLU A 355 -12.83 -6.94 17.98
C GLU A 355 -13.90 -6.31 17.08
N ALA A 356 -13.95 -4.98 17.03
CA ALA A 356 -14.86 -4.23 16.16
C ALA A 356 -14.61 -4.53 14.68
N ALA A 357 -13.33 -4.53 14.24
CA ALA A 357 -12.97 -4.89 12.88
C ALA A 357 -13.35 -6.34 12.54
N MET A 358 -13.15 -7.29 13.46
CA MET A 358 -13.61 -8.68 13.29
C MET A 358 -15.13 -8.73 13.15
N ASN A 359 -15.88 -8.08 14.04
CA ASN A 359 -17.34 -8.05 14.03
C ASN A 359 -17.91 -7.45 12.73
N LEU A 360 -17.27 -6.42 12.18
CA LEU A 360 -17.64 -5.85 10.88
C LEU A 360 -17.48 -6.86 9.74
N VAL A 361 -16.39 -7.63 9.74
CA VAL A 361 -16.18 -8.69 8.74
C VAL A 361 -17.22 -9.81 8.92
N LEU A 362 -17.47 -10.25 10.14
CA LEU A 362 -18.49 -11.27 10.43
C LEU A 362 -19.89 -10.81 10.00
N ALA A 363 -20.25 -9.54 10.26
CA ALA A 363 -21.50 -8.95 9.79
C ALA A 363 -21.56 -8.95 8.26
N LYS A 364 -20.48 -8.54 7.58
CA LYS A 364 -20.40 -8.55 6.12
C LYS A 364 -20.58 -9.96 5.54
N LEU A 365 -19.96 -10.96 6.15
CA LEU A 365 -20.10 -12.37 5.75
C LEU A 365 -21.53 -12.88 5.93
N LYS A 366 -22.20 -12.51 7.04
CA LYS A 366 -23.59 -12.89 7.33
C LYS A 366 -24.59 -12.28 6.34
N HIS A 367 -24.39 -11.03 5.95
CA HIS A 367 -25.25 -10.33 4.98
C HIS A 367 -24.98 -10.71 3.52
N GLY A 368 -23.83 -11.33 3.24
CA GLY A 368 -23.39 -11.68 1.89
C GLY A 368 -22.34 -10.72 1.32
N PHE A 369 -21.54 -11.23 0.38
CA PHE A 369 -20.41 -10.50 -0.21
C PHE A 369 -20.79 -9.70 -1.47
N ASN A 370 -21.83 -10.13 -2.19
CA ASN A 370 -22.25 -9.52 -3.46
C ASN A 370 -23.04 -8.24 -3.28
N ASP A 371 -23.89 -8.18 -2.26
CA ASP A 371 -24.72 -7.01 -2.02
C ASP A 371 -23.89 -5.95 -1.28
N PRO A 372 -23.76 -4.74 -1.82
CA PRO A 372 -23.13 -3.66 -1.08
C PRO A 372 -23.95 -3.42 0.19
N ILE A 373 -23.28 -3.49 1.35
CA ILE A 373 -23.85 -2.90 2.56
C ILE A 373 -23.60 -1.42 2.37
N GLU A 374 -24.58 -0.74 1.81
CA GLU A 374 -24.51 0.69 1.59
C GLU A 374 -24.62 1.40 2.93
N VAL A 375 -23.50 1.99 3.33
CA VAL A 375 -23.46 2.81 4.53
C VAL A 375 -23.84 4.23 4.14
N ALA A 376 -24.81 4.81 4.85
CA ALA A 376 -25.30 6.15 4.59
C ALA A 376 -24.17 7.19 4.71
N VAL A 377 -24.23 8.24 3.88
CA VAL A 377 -23.25 9.36 3.84
C VAL A 377 -22.98 9.96 5.22
N SER A 378 -24.01 10.05 6.06
CA SER A 378 -23.94 10.53 7.46
C SER A 378 -22.97 9.74 8.35
N SER A 379 -22.57 8.53 7.93
CA SER A 379 -21.57 7.73 8.63
C SER A 379 -20.15 8.13 8.23
N VAL A 380 -19.95 8.59 6.99
CA VAL A 380 -18.63 9.04 6.52
C VAL A 380 -18.37 10.49 6.90
N ILE A 381 -19.43 11.30 6.95
CA ILE A 381 -19.40 12.72 7.25
C ILE A 381 -20.24 12.95 8.50
N THR A 382 -19.61 13.30 9.61
CA THR A 382 -20.33 13.69 10.82
C THR A 382 -20.77 15.16 10.73
N GLU A 383 -21.78 15.55 11.51
CA GLU A 383 -22.18 16.96 11.62
C GLU A 383 -20.99 17.85 12.05
N SER A 384 -20.14 17.35 12.95
CA SER A 384 -18.89 18.00 13.33
C SER A 384 -17.89 18.18 12.17
N ASP A 385 -17.94 17.33 11.14
CA ASP A 385 -17.09 17.47 9.95
C ASP A 385 -17.60 18.58 9.04
N SER A 386 -18.91 18.83 9.01
CA SER A 386 -19.50 19.93 8.23
C SER A 386 -19.16 21.31 8.79
N LEU A 387 -18.80 21.40 10.08
CA LEU A 387 -18.47 22.65 10.78
C LEU A 387 -16.97 22.97 10.82
N LYS A 388 -16.12 22.23 10.08
CA LYS A 388 -14.67 22.42 10.15
C LYS A 388 -13.94 22.27 8.82
N LEU A 389 -12.87 23.05 8.68
CA LEU A 389 -11.84 22.88 7.64
C LEU A 389 -10.60 22.23 8.23
N LEU A 390 -9.90 21.39 7.46
CA LEU A 390 -8.59 20.89 7.86
C LEU A 390 -7.49 21.68 7.16
N ALA A 391 -6.69 22.39 7.95
CA ALA A 391 -5.42 22.93 7.50
C ALA A 391 -4.32 21.86 7.69
N HIS A 392 -3.57 21.53 6.65
CA HIS A 392 -2.54 20.48 6.68
C HIS A 392 -1.28 20.86 5.91
N ARG A 393 -0.18 20.17 6.25
CA ARG A 393 1.19 20.50 5.81
C ARG A 393 1.62 21.91 6.22
N ILE A 394 1.27 22.30 7.44
CA ILE A 394 1.60 23.62 7.98
C ILE A 394 2.99 23.52 8.59
N PRO A 395 3.99 24.34 8.20
CA PRO A 395 5.32 24.25 8.80
C PRO A 395 5.29 24.50 10.31
N VAL A 396 6.03 23.70 11.08
CA VAL A 396 6.05 23.78 12.56
C VAL A 396 6.51 25.13 13.11
N HIS A 397 7.23 25.92 12.32
CA HIS A 397 7.65 27.27 12.69
C HIS A 397 6.56 28.34 12.48
N LEU A 398 5.40 27.98 11.90
CA LEU A 398 4.25 28.86 11.78
C LEU A 398 3.29 28.62 12.97
N PRO A 399 3.14 29.58 13.90
CA PRO A 399 2.19 29.46 15.00
C PRO A 399 0.75 29.30 14.50
N CYS A 400 -0.03 28.47 15.18
CA CYS A 400 -1.42 28.21 14.79
C CYS A 400 -2.26 29.49 14.81
N GLN A 401 -2.03 30.41 15.74
CA GLN A 401 -2.81 31.65 15.89
C GLN A 401 -2.65 32.55 14.65
N GLU A 402 -1.52 32.46 13.93
CA GLU A 402 -1.34 33.19 12.68
C GLU A 402 -2.24 32.64 11.56
N LEU A 403 -2.67 31.37 11.61
CA LEU A 403 -3.57 30.76 10.61
C LEU A 403 -4.93 31.44 10.57
N CYS A 404 -5.48 31.85 11.72
CA CYS A 404 -6.76 32.56 11.78
C CYS A 404 -6.77 33.82 10.91
N LYS A 405 -5.61 34.47 10.72
CA LYS A 405 -5.50 35.68 9.88
C LYS A 405 -5.88 35.45 8.41
N VAL A 406 -5.85 34.20 7.94
CA VAL A 406 -6.21 33.86 6.54
C VAL A 406 -7.71 33.69 6.36
N PHE A 407 -8.43 33.39 7.44
CA PHE A 407 -9.85 33.07 7.37
C PHE A 407 -10.70 34.28 7.71
N SER A 408 -11.72 34.53 6.90
CA SER A 408 -12.76 35.49 7.20
C SER A 408 -13.74 34.90 8.23
N GLY A 409 -14.21 35.74 9.17
CA GLY A 409 -15.15 35.35 10.23
C GLY A 409 -14.43 34.61 11.35
N ASN A 410 -14.36 35.24 12.54
CA ASN A 410 -13.57 34.84 13.71
C ASN A 410 -13.61 33.33 14.02
N PRO A 411 -12.73 32.51 13.43
CA PRO A 411 -12.81 31.07 13.59
C PRO A 411 -12.02 30.66 14.83
N SER A 412 -12.43 29.58 15.48
CA SER A 412 -11.63 28.95 16.53
C SER A 412 -10.73 27.88 15.93
N ILE A 413 -9.56 27.67 16.53
CA ILE A 413 -8.66 26.59 16.16
C ILE A 413 -8.83 25.49 17.20
N ASP A 414 -8.89 24.25 16.73
CA ASP A 414 -8.84 23.08 17.61
C ASP A 414 -7.53 23.11 18.41
N ASP A 415 -7.63 23.30 19.73
CA ASP A 415 -6.49 23.44 20.65
C ASP A 415 -5.61 22.16 20.71
N LYS A 416 -6.03 21.05 20.09
CA LYS A 416 -5.28 19.77 20.02
C LYS A 416 -4.11 19.77 19.02
N ILE A 417 -3.40 20.89 18.86
CA ILE A 417 -2.34 21.10 17.86
C ILE A 417 -1.14 20.16 18.09
N ASP A 418 -0.76 19.94 19.35
CA ASP A 418 0.45 19.19 19.72
C ASP A 418 0.43 17.73 19.25
N SER A 419 -0.76 17.15 19.10
CA SER A 419 -0.94 15.75 18.69
C SER A 419 -0.78 15.48 17.19
N ARG A 420 -0.60 16.53 16.37
CA ARG A 420 -0.64 16.45 14.90
C ARG A 420 0.65 16.89 14.20
N ILE A 421 1.74 17.10 14.95
CA ILE A 421 3.07 17.34 14.38
C ILE A 421 3.58 16.02 13.74
N ARG A 422 3.96 16.08 12.47
CA ARG A 422 4.57 15.01 11.67
C ARG A 422 5.84 15.54 11.01
N GLY A 423 6.97 15.43 11.69
CA GLY A 423 8.25 15.96 11.22
C GLY A 423 8.24 17.49 11.21
N GLU A 424 8.51 18.10 10.05
CA GLU A 424 8.58 19.57 9.88
C GLU A 424 7.21 20.24 9.70
N PHE A 425 6.12 19.46 9.69
CA PHE A 425 4.78 19.98 9.46
C PHE A 425 3.78 19.53 10.53
N TYR A 426 2.74 20.30 10.77
CA TYR A 426 1.57 19.92 11.56
C TYR A 426 0.28 20.07 10.75
N SER A 427 -0.84 19.71 11.36
CA SER A 427 -2.19 19.90 10.82
C SER A 427 -3.13 20.30 11.95
N THR A 428 -4.15 21.10 11.67
CA THR A 428 -5.15 21.48 12.66
C THR A 428 -6.52 21.67 12.02
N CYS A 429 -7.59 21.58 12.81
CA CYS A 429 -8.93 21.89 12.38
C CYS A 429 -9.24 23.36 12.67
N ILE A 430 -9.81 24.03 11.69
CA ILE A 430 -10.40 25.37 11.82
C ILE A 430 -11.90 25.17 11.99
N LEU A 431 -12.42 25.59 13.14
CA LEU A 431 -13.79 25.34 13.58
C LEU A 431 -14.63 26.60 13.36
N PHE A 432 -15.86 26.38 12.93
CA PHE A 432 -16.86 27.42 12.66
C PHE A 432 -18.15 27.07 13.41
N ASN A 433 -18.98 28.07 13.67
CA ASN A 433 -20.25 27.85 14.36
C ASN A 433 -21.33 27.36 13.37
N GLU A 434 -21.27 27.83 12.12
CA GLU A 434 -22.26 27.56 11.10
C GLU A 434 -21.62 26.99 9.82
N ILE A 435 -22.34 26.10 9.14
CA ILE A 435 -21.87 25.48 7.88
C ILE A 435 -21.65 26.54 6.79
N ASP A 436 -22.51 27.56 6.73
CA ASP A 436 -22.39 28.65 5.76
C ASP A 436 -21.10 29.47 5.95
N GLU A 437 -20.59 29.58 7.17
CA GLU A 437 -19.32 30.24 7.46
C GLU A 437 -18.15 29.43 6.92
N VAL A 438 -18.19 28.10 7.08
CA VAL A 438 -17.18 27.17 6.53
C VAL A 438 -17.05 27.32 5.02
N GLU A 439 -18.18 27.32 4.31
CA GLU A 439 -18.24 27.43 2.86
C GLU A 439 -17.72 28.80 2.40
N LYS A 440 -18.20 29.89 3.00
CA LYS A 440 -17.71 31.25 2.69
C LYS A 440 -16.22 31.40 2.96
N ALA A 441 -15.75 30.91 4.11
CA ALA A 441 -14.34 30.98 4.48
C ALA A 441 -13.48 30.20 3.49
N PHE A 442 -13.90 28.99 3.09
CA PHE A 442 -13.16 28.20 2.10
C PHE A 442 -13.16 28.86 0.72
N GLU A 443 -14.30 29.38 0.25
CA GLU A 443 -14.39 30.04 -1.05
C GLU A 443 -13.57 31.32 -1.12
N ALA A 444 -13.50 32.08 -0.02
CA ALA A 444 -12.68 33.29 0.10
C ALA A 444 -11.16 33.04 0.13
N LEU A 445 -10.70 31.81 0.40
CA LEU A 445 -9.27 31.50 0.39
C LEU A 445 -8.67 31.65 -1.01
N ASP A 446 -7.61 32.45 -1.09
CA ASP A 446 -6.75 32.51 -2.24
C ASP A 446 -5.94 31.22 -2.38
N GLY A 447 -6.02 30.60 -3.55
CA GLY A 447 -5.28 29.37 -3.81
C GLY A 447 -5.85 28.55 -4.96
N GLN A 448 -4.99 27.76 -5.59
CA GLN A 448 -5.45 26.84 -6.63
C GLN A 448 -6.31 25.74 -6.01
N MET A 449 -7.56 25.63 -6.48
CA MET A 449 -8.46 24.57 -6.08
C MET A 449 -8.05 23.23 -6.73
N THR A 450 -7.93 22.20 -5.90
CA THR A 450 -7.57 20.83 -6.29
C THR A 450 -8.40 19.83 -5.48
N LYS A 451 -8.18 18.53 -5.70
CA LYS A 451 -8.71 17.46 -4.86
C LYS A 451 -7.57 16.75 -4.13
N ASP A 452 -7.81 16.36 -2.88
CA ASP A 452 -6.90 15.49 -2.15
C ASP A 452 -6.97 14.04 -2.66
N SER A 453 -6.19 13.12 -2.07
CA SER A 453 -6.24 11.71 -2.46
C SER A 453 -7.57 11.02 -2.13
N GLY A 454 -8.34 11.56 -1.18
CA GLY A 454 -9.69 11.09 -0.86
C GLY A 454 -10.76 11.63 -1.79
N GLY A 455 -10.44 12.58 -2.68
CA GLY A 455 -11.39 13.24 -3.58
C GLY A 455 -12.07 14.48 -3.01
N ARG A 456 -11.70 14.92 -1.80
CA ARG A 456 -12.24 16.13 -1.15
C ARG A 456 -11.59 17.38 -1.71
N LEU A 457 -12.36 18.46 -1.80
CA LEU A 457 -11.85 19.74 -2.29
C LEU A 457 -10.84 20.33 -1.31
N GLN A 458 -9.71 20.81 -1.85
CA GLN A 458 -8.70 21.53 -1.09
C GLN A 458 -8.11 22.68 -1.91
N LYS A 459 -7.63 23.71 -1.24
CA LYS A 459 -6.90 24.82 -1.84
C LYS A 459 -5.45 24.83 -1.33
N HIS A 460 -4.51 25.10 -2.23
CA HIS A 460 -3.13 25.39 -1.89
C HIS A 460 -3.00 26.88 -1.56
N VAL A 461 -2.78 27.19 -0.28
CA VAL A 461 -2.81 28.54 0.27
C VAL A 461 -1.37 29.05 0.44
N LEU A 462 -1.12 30.29 0.01
CA LEU A 462 0.12 31.01 0.27
C LEU A 462 -0.18 32.14 1.26
N MET A 463 0.46 32.11 2.42
CA MET A 463 0.37 33.14 3.44
C MET A 463 1.69 33.92 3.47
N LYS A 464 1.59 35.25 3.33
CA LYS A 464 2.70 36.16 3.63
C LYS A 464 2.66 36.54 5.11
N ARG A 465 3.77 36.38 5.80
CA ARG A 465 3.93 36.77 7.20
C ARG A 465 4.41 38.20 7.31
N ASP A 466 4.21 38.79 8.49
CA ASP A 466 4.58 40.18 8.78
C ASP A 466 6.11 40.42 8.68
N ASN A 467 6.90 39.36 8.86
CA ASN A 467 8.36 39.38 8.70
C ASN A 467 8.83 39.21 7.23
N GLY A 468 7.91 39.12 6.28
CA GLY A 468 8.20 38.95 4.85
C GLY A 468 8.30 37.49 4.38
N ASP A 469 8.28 36.52 5.29
CA ASP A 469 8.32 35.10 4.94
C ASP A 469 7.04 34.68 4.20
N VAL A 470 7.17 33.75 3.25
CA VAL A 470 6.03 33.15 2.56
C VAL A 470 5.91 31.69 2.97
N VAL A 471 4.79 31.36 3.59
CA VAL A 471 4.46 30.01 4.01
C VAL A 471 3.39 29.43 3.09
N ASN A 472 3.52 28.16 2.75
CA ASN A 472 2.50 27.42 2.01
C ASN A 472 1.95 26.26 2.85
N PHE A 473 0.66 26.02 2.69
CA PHE A 473 -0.04 24.90 3.29
C PHE A 473 -1.32 24.61 2.48
N TYR A 474 -2.06 23.59 2.88
CA TYR A 474 -3.33 23.24 2.24
C TYR A 474 -4.47 23.41 3.21
N VAL A 475 -5.60 23.90 2.71
CA VAL A 475 -6.87 23.90 3.44
C VAL A 475 -7.86 23.02 2.69
N ARG A 476 -8.50 22.10 3.39
CA ARG A 476 -9.37 21.07 2.83
C ARG A 476 -10.76 21.11 3.46
N LYS A 477 -11.82 20.99 2.64
CA LYS A 477 -13.18 20.73 3.11
C LYS A 477 -13.26 19.32 3.69
N MET A 478 -13.86 19.17 4.87
CA MET A 478 -13.97 17.85 5.50
C MET A 478 -15.10 17.02 4.91
N VAL A 479 -16.07 17.67 4.26
CA VAL A 479 -17.18 17.06 3.51
C VAL A 479 -16.82 16.82 2.04
N TYR A 480 -17.49 15.87 1.42
CA TYR A 480 -17.42 15.66 -0.03
C TYR A 480 -18.34 16.64 -0.73
N SER A 481 -17.88 17.24 -1.84
CA SER A 481 -18.74 18.09 -2.66
C SER A 481 -19.90 17.26 -3.21
N SER A 482 -21.14 17.65 -2.94
CA SER A 482 -22.34 17.13 -3.61
C SER A 482 -22.08 17.14 -5.11
N GLN A 483 -22.15 16.00 -5.80
CA GLN A 483 -22.05 16.02 -7.25
C GLN A 483 -23.26 16.80 -7.81
N PRO A 484 -23.07 17.85 -8.62
CA PRO A 484 -24.11 18.23 -9.55
C PRO A 484 -24.16 17.14 -10.62
N ASN A 485 -25.30 16.48 -10.76
CA ASN A 485 -25.65 15.68 -11.92
C ASN A 485 -25.40 16.51 -13.20
N GLN A 486 -24.26 16.33 -13.90
CA GLN A 486 -24.13 16.67 -15.31
C GLN A 486 -23.16 15.71 -16.02
N PHE A 487 -23.74 14.91 -16.91
CA PHE A 487 -23.05 14.42 -18.10
C PHE A 487 -22.56 15.63 -18.90
N GLU A 488 -21.35 16.11 -18.64
CA GLU A 488 -20.64 16.95 -19.60
C GLU A 488 -19.77 16.04 -20.49
N VAL A 489 -20.27 15.81 -21.70
CA VAL A 489 -19.49 15.26 -22.80
C VAL A 489 -18.27 16.17 -23.03
N PRO A 490 -17.04 15.64 -23.10
CA PRO A 490 -15.86 16.47 -23.32
C PRO A 490 -15.97 17.23 -24.65
N LYS A 491 -16.00 18.57 -24.58
CA LYS A 491 -15.85 19.44 -25.75
C LYS A 491 -14.50 19.15 -26.41
N LYS A 492 -14.53 18.74 -27.67
CA LYS A 492 -13.36 18.56 -28.54
C LYS A 492 -12.46 19.81 -28.47
N ARG A 493 -11.17 19.56 -28.27
CA ARG A 493 -10.09 20.54 -28.36
C ARG A 493 -10.14 21.30 -29.70
N PRO A 494 -10.02 22.64 -29.74
CA PRO A 494 -9.86 23.38 -30.99
C PRO A 494 -8.52 23.00 -31.64
N GLN A 495 -8.52 22.82 -32.96
CA GLN A 495 -7.28 22.64 -33.73
C GLN A 495 -6.44 23.93 -33.72
N PRO A 496 -5.10 23.83 -33.74
CA PRO A 496 -4.23 25.00 -33.72
C PRO A 496 -4.27 25.72 -35.08
N THR A 497 -4.48 27.02 -35.02
CA THR A 497 -4.22 27.99 -36.09
C THR A 497 -2.71 28.15 -36.28
N GLU A 498 -2.22 27.88 -37.49
CA GLU A 498 -0.88 28.27 -37.92
C GLU A 498 -0.89 29.71 -38.45
N ASP A 499 0.15 30.45 -38.08
CA ASP A 499 0.39 31.86 -38.39
C ASP A 499 0.67 32.14 -39.89
N ALA A 500 0.40 33.40 -40.25
CA ALA A 500 0.73 34.17 -41.45
C ALA A 500 2.20 33.97 -41.93
N GLU A 501 2.62 34.17 -43.19
CA GLU A 501 2.33 35.08 -44.32
C GLU A 501 3.28 34.64 -45.51
N PRO A 502 3.40 35.28 -46.72
CA PRO A 502 2.67 36.38 -47.36
C PRO A 502 2.29 36.18 -48.86
N LYS A 503 1.59 37.18 -49.40
CA LYS A 503 1.06 37.33 -50.78
C LYS A 503 2.11 37.33 -51.91
N LYS A 504 1.72 36.80 -53.09
CA LYS A 504 2.04 37.26 -54.47
C LYS A 504 1.10 36.53 -55.47
N GLU A 505 0.17 37.23 -56.09
CA GLU A 505 0.21 37.80 -57.46
C GLU A 505 -0.37 36.88 -58.57
N HIS A 506 -1.44 37.41 -59.16
CA HIS A 506 -1.87 37.38 -60.56
C HIS A 506 -2.30 36.11 -61.33
N ALA A 507 -3.51 36.28 -61.90
CA ALA A 507 -3.90 36.06 -63.29
C ALA A 507 -4.52 34.72 -63.71
N ASP A 508 -5.83 34.82 -63.95
CA ASP A 508 -6.52 34.50 -65.21
C ASP A 508 -6.74 33.03 -65.60
N GLY A 509 -7.89 32.77 -66.24
CA GLY A 509 -8.08 31.55 -67.03
C GLY A 509 -9.26 30.63 -66.67
N ASP A 510 -10.45 31.06 -67.07
CA ASP A 510 -11.32 30.31 -67.99
C ASP A 510 -12.37 29.30 -67.46
N GLN A 511 -13.42 29.29 -68.28
CA GLN A 511 -14.78 28.82 -68.16
C GLN A 511 -14.92 27.29 -68.24
N GLN A 512 -15.95 26.70 -67.61
CA GLN A 512 -17.14 26.24 -68.35
C GLN A 512 -18.16 25.47 -67.49
N LYS A 513 -19.41 25.78 -67.83
CA LYS A 513 -20.68 25.16 -67.44
C LYS A 513 -20.69 23.63 -67.56
N LYS A 514 -21.41 22.96 -66.66
CA LYS A 514 -22.53 22.07 -67.05
C LYS A 514 -23.54 21.84 -65.92
N LYS A 515 -24.75 22.35 -66.15
CA LYS A 515 -26.01 22.03 -65.45
C LYS A 515 -26.49 20.62 -65.84
N ARG A 516 -27.11 19.89 -64.90
CA ARG A 516 -28.29 19.01 -65.09
C ARG A 516 -28.82 18.58 -63.70
N LYS A 517 -29.78 19.31 -63.12
CA LYS A 517 -31.24 19.03 -63.10
C LYS A 517 -31.64 17.56 -62.84
N SER A 518 -31.95 17.28 -61.57
CA SER A 518 -33.23 16.78 -61.02
C SER A 518 -34.00 15.67 -61.75
N LYS A 519 -34.29 14.57 -61.02
CA LYS A 519 -35.67 14.05 -60.84
C LYS A 519 -35.78 13.04 -59.68
N LYS A 520 -36.84 13.24 -58.89
CA LYS A 520 -37.47 12.35 -57.90
C LYS A 520 -37.96 11.03 -58.53
N HIS A 521 -38.01 9.95 -57.76
CA HIS A 521 -39.08 8.92 -57.59
C HIS A 521 -38.62 8.08 -56.36
N VAL A 522 -39.30 8.05 -55.20
CA VAL A 522 -40.51 7.29 -54.84
C VAL A 522 -40.50 5.86 -55.38
N ASN A 523 -39.99 4.91 -54.58
CA ASN A 523 -40.79 4.00 -53.77
C ASN A 523 -39.97 3.53 -52.56
#